data_AF-A0A385BRV7-F1
#
_entry.id   AF-A0A385BRV7-F1
#
_cell.length_a   1.000
_cell.length_b   1.000
_cell.length_c   1.000
_cell.angle_alpha   90.00
_cell.angle_beta   90.00
_cell.angle_gamma   90.00
#
_symmetry.space_group_name_H-M   'P 1'
#
loop_
_entity.id
_entity.type
_entity.pdbx_description
1 polymer ?
#
loop_
_entity_poly.entity_id
_entity_poly.type
_entity_poly.pdbx_seq_one_letter_code
_entity_poly.pdbx_strand_id
1 'polypeptide(L)'
;MKYKILLLFFIPYLSFAQVGINTTDPKTTLDVNGAVTHRETSFTVTSNAVNINTETSLANITGTATGTVAVTAYTPTINGHMLTISNNTTGGFGATFAGTTIPNAQALAFVYTNGAWKTTITNLYNSDGTLTGYRTVALGANNLIFTGTGRTEFNAEGGVGFTGDTRRGLAKIYDIGSGNVFGMEQVTWDQGGGPSFTPALRLFTSNFSGAYLAFGKYTSATNYFEFARFTPTGDFGIGNAFPTSTFHVTGSISNSITIISSDLTLDASHKTVIIPTWGSAFTVTLPAADTRYGRIYTIVNNTGGAKTIGSYIDLAGTTVTTIGTASSVEVQSDGTDWYQIR
;
A
#
# COMPACT_ATOMS: atom_id res chain seq x y z
N MET A 1 19.02 -12.41 106.41
CA MET A 1 19.79 -11.57 105.47
C MET A 1 19.43 -12.00 104.06
N LYS A 2 19.12 -11.05 103.17
CA LYS A 2 18.46 -11.25 101.87
C LYS A 2 19.42 -11.88 100.85
N TYR A 3 19.17 -13.11 100.40
CA TYR A 3 19.83 -13.66 99.22
C TYR A 3 19.14 -13.12 97.96
N LYS A 4 19.76 -12.15 97.29
CA LYS A 4 19.39 -11.75 95.94
C LYS A 4 20.06 -12.71 94.96
N ILE A 5 19.31 -13.73 94.52
CA ILE A 5 19.64 -14.46 93.30
C ILE A 5 19.44 -13.46 92.14
N LEU A 6 20.53 -13.06 91.50
CA LEU A 6 20.51 -12.38 90.21
C LEU A 6 20.46 -13.48 89.15
N LEU A 7 19.26 -13.84 88.73
CA LEU A 7 19.05 -14.73 87.61
C LEU A 7 19.34 -13.95 86.32
N LEU A 8 20.53 -14.13 85.74
CA LEU A 8 20.86 -13.59 84.42
C LEU A 8 20.07 -14.39 83.37
N PHE A 9 18.88 -13.91 83.00
CA PHE A 9 18.18 -14.42 81.83
C PHE A 9 19.01 -14.06 80.59
N PHE A 10 19.67 -15.05 79.99
CA PHE A 10 20.00 -15.00 78.56
C PHE A 10 18.68 -15.05 77.80
N ILE A 11 18.14 -13.89 77.47
CA ILE A 11 17.07 -13.78 76.47
C ILE A 11 17.75 -13.96 75.11
N PRO A 12 17.49 -15.03 74.35
CA PRO A 12 17.81 -15.01 72.93
C PRO A 12 16.86 -13.99 72.31
N TYR A 13 17.33 -12.74 72.17
CA TYR A 13 16.66 -11.80 71.30
C TYR A 13 16.67 -12.43 69.92
N LEU A 14 15.49 -12.85 69.44
CA LEU A 14 15.27 -13.12 68.03
C LEU A 14 15.37 -11.78 67.32
N SER A 15 16.59 -11.33 67.05
CA SER A 15 16.83 -10.25 66.10
C SER A 15 16.56 -10.82 64.72
N PHE A 16 15.42 -10.46 64.13
CA PHE A 16 15.28 -10.54 62.67
C PHE A 16 16.24 -9.50 62.09
N ALA A 17 17.50 -9.89 61.94
CA ALA A 17 18.55 -8.97 61.54
C ALA A 17 18.42 -8.72 60.03
N GLN A 18 17.81 -7.59 59.67
CA GLN A 18 18.13 -6.97 58.40
C GLN A 18 19.63 -6.68 58.40
N VAL A 19 20.34 -7.13 57.37
CA VAL A 19 21.76 -6.88 57.18
C VAL A 19 21.90 -5.57 56.43
N GLY A 20 22.22 -4.51 57.17
CA GLY A 20 22.61 -3.22 56.58
C GLY A 20 24.11 -3.16 56.36
N ILE A 21 24.54 -2.83 55.15
CA ILE A 21 25.92 -2.44 54.85
C ILE A 21 25.91 -0.95 54.53
N ASN A 22 26.63 -0.16 55.35
CA ASN A 22 26.72 1.29 55.22
C ASN A 22 25.38 2.04 55.35
N THR A 23 24.42 1.48 56.09
CA THR A 23 23.12 2.10 56.41
C THR A 23 22.73 1.80 57.85
N THR A 24 22.16 2.78 58.56
CA THR A 24 21.65 2.62 59.94
C THR A 24 20.16 2.26 59.98
N ASP A 25 19.49 2.22 58.83
CA ASP A 25 18.05 1.99 58.70
C ASP A 25 17.77 1.08 57.48
N PRO A 26 18.12 -0.23 57.57
CA PRO A 26 17.96 -1.16 56.46
C PRO A 26 16.49 -1.27 56.01
N LYS A 27 16.23 -1.09 54.72
CA LYS A 27 14.86 -1.13 54.16
C LYS A 27 14.40 -2.50 53.72
N THR A 28 15.32 -3.46 53.57
CA THR A 28 15.03 -4.85 53.25
C THR A 28 15.94 -5.78 54.04
N THR A 29 15.80 -7.10 53.88
CA THR A 29 16.62 -8.09 54.61
C THR A 29 18.11 -7.97 54.33
N LEU A 30 18.51 -7.51 53.14
CA LEU A 30 19.88 -7.13 52.80
C LEU A 30 19.83 -5.77 52.11
N ASP A 31 20.31 -4.73 52.80
CA ASP A 31 20.35 -3.36 52.29
C ASP A 31 21.79 -2.88 52.20
N VAL A 32 22.26 -2.64 50.99
CA VAL A 32 23.61 -2.13 50.72
C VAL A 32 23.50 -0.71 50.20
N ASN A 33 23.91 0.26 51.02
CA ASN A 33 24.00 1.66 50.61
C ASN A 33 25.36 1.91 49.94
N GLY A 34 25.47 1.41 48.70
CA GLY A 34 26.69 1.44 47.87
C GLY A 34 26.60 0.47 46.69
N ALA A 35 27.62 0.46 45.83
CA ALA A 35 27.68 -0.49 44.71
C ALA A 35 28.01 -1.91 45.19
N VAL A 36 27.36 -2.91 44.58
CA VAL A 36 27.71 -4.33 44.75
C VAL A 36 28.48 -4.77 43.51
N THR A 37 29.77 -5.06 43.68
CA THR A 37 30.61 -5.57 42.60
C THR A 37 30.45 -7.07 42.48
N HIS A 38 29.97 -7.53 41.32
CA HIS A 38 30.00 -8.95 40.96
C HIS A 38 31.35 -9.27 40.31
N ARG A 39 31.96 -10.39 40.72
CA ARG A 39 33.20 -10.85 40.09
C ARG A 39 32.88 -11.30 38.67
N GLU A 40 33.44 -10.61 37.68
CA GLU A 40 33.37 -11.03 36.30
C GLU A 40 34.16 -12.33 36.10
N THR A 41 33.56 -13.29 35.39
CA THR A 41 34.19 -14.55 35.01
C THR A 41 34.15 -14.69 33.49
N SER A 42 35.30 -14.99 32.88
CA SER A 42 35.41 -15.12 31.42
C SER A 42 35.15 -16.55 30.94
N PHE A 43 34.41 -16.69 29.84
CA PHE A 43 34.15 -17.96 29.17
C PHE A 43 34.47 -17.82 27.68
N THR A 44 35.33 -18.68 27.15
CA THR A 44 35.75 -18.60 25.75
C THR A 44 34.80 -19.40 24.85
N VAL A 45 34.33 -18.75 23.79
CA VAL A 45 33.53 -19.39 22.74
C VAL A 45 34.38 -20.39 21.97
N THR A 46 33.86 -21.60 21.80
CA THR A 46 34.43 -22.65 20.95
C THR A 46 33.35 -23.16 20.02
N SER A 47 33.62 -23.19 18.71
CA SER A 47 32.65 -23.64 17.69
C SER A 47 31.29 -22.92 17.80
N ASN A 48 31.31 -21.59 17.99
CA ASN A 48 30.11 -20.76 18.18
C ASN A 48 29.20 -21.24 19.34
N ALA A 49 29.77 -21.85 20.38
CA ALA A 49 29.07 -22.21 21.60
C ALA A 49 29.88 -21.84 22.84
N VAL A 50 29.20 -21.55 23.95
CA VAL A 50 29.81 -21.28 25.24
C VAL A 50 28.92 -21.78 26.38
N ASN A 51 29.54 -22.41 27.38
CA ASN A 51 28.84 -22.97 28.53
C ASN A 51 29.30 -22.26 29.81
N ILE A 52 28.41 -21.46 30.40
CA ILE A 52 28.58 -20.83 31.71
C ILE A 52 28.20 -21.87 32.76
N ASN A 53 29.10 -22.84 33.01
CA ASN A 53 28.82 -24.05 33.78
C ASN A 53 28.93 -23.90 35.31
N THR A 54 29.14 -22.68 35.78
CA THR A 54 29.29 -22.34 37.20
C THR A 54 28.24 -21.34 37.63
N GLU A 55 27.99 -21.25 38.94
CA GLU A 55 27.16 -20.18 39.51
C GLU A 55 27.86 -18.83 39.30
N THR A 56 27.38 -18.06 38.32
CA THR A 56 28.00 -16.81 37.88
C THR A 56 26.95 -15.72 37.78
N SER A 57 27.23 -14.55 38.37
CA SER A 57 26.34 -13.38 38.29
C SER A 57 26.77 -12.37 37.23
N LEU A 58 28.02 -12.42 36.78
CA LEU A 58 28.58 -11.61 35.69
C LEU A 58 29.51 -12.47 34.83
N ALA A 59 29.02 -12.87 33.66
CA ALA A 59 29.74 -13.66 32.69
C ALA A 59 30.21 -12.79 31.51
N ASN A 60 31.47 -12.95 31.12
CA ASN A 60 32.06 -12.29 29.97
C ASN A 60 32.42 -13.34 28.93
N ILE A 61 31.66 -13.42 27.84
CA ILE A 61 31.95 -14.36 26.77
C ILE A 61 32.94 -13.74 25.78
N THR A 62 34.01 -14.45 25.47
CA THR A 62 35.15 -13.96 24.67
C THR A 62 35.53 -14.96 23.57
N GLY A 63 36.53 -14.63 22.75
CA GLY A 63 36.99 -15.47 21.64
C GLY A 63 36.37 -15.07 20.31
N THR A 64 36.74 -15.76 19.24
CA THR A 64 36.30 -15.44 17.88
C THR A 64 35.07 -16.24 17.49
N ALA A 65 33.96 -15.54 17.26
CA ALA A 65 32.74 -16.10 16.70
C ALA A 65 32.76 -15.98 15.17
N THR A 66 32.38 -17.06 14.49
CA THR A 66 32.19 -17.10 13.03
C THR A 66 30.71 -17.18 12.64
N GLY A 67 29.83 -17.21 13.64
CA GLY A 67 28.37 -17.22 13.53
C GLY A 67 27.74 -16.88 14.88
N THR A 68 26.41 -16.90 14.95
CA THR A 68 25.68 -16.68 16.21
C THR A 68 26.13 -17.65 17.30
N VAL A 69 26.43 -17.14 18.49
CA VAL A 69 26.94 -17.94 19.61
C VAL A 69 25.79 -18.53 20.42
N ALA A 70 25.74 -19.85 20.57
CA ALA A 70 24.81 -20.51 21.49
C ALA A 70 25.35 -20.48 22.92
N VAL A 71 24.60 -19.87 23.85
CA VAL A 71 24.97 -19.80 25.27
C VAL A 71 24.11 -20.76 26.08
N THR A 72 24.75 -21.66 26.83
CA THR A 72 24.12 -22.37 27.94
C THR A 72 24.65 -21.83 29.27
N ALA A 73 23.82 -21.89 30.31
CA ALA A 73 24.22 -21.48 31.64
C ALA A 73 23.80 -22.51 32.68
N TYR A 74 24.44 -22.45 33.83
CA TYR A 74 24.03 -23.15 35.04
C TYR A 74 22.54 -22.92 35.28
N THR A 75 21.84 -24.00 35.65
CA THR A 75 20.40 -23.97 35.96
C THR A 75 20.25 -23.90 37.48
N PRO A 76 19.87 -22.75 38.04
CA PRO A 76 19.72 -22.60 39.47
C PRO A 76 18.60 -23.47 40.04
N THR A 77 18.79 -23.92 41.28
CA THR A 77 17.78 -24.69 42.03
C THR A 77 16.75 -23.79 42.71
N ILE A 78 17.00 -22.48 42.77
CA ILE A 78 16.14 -21.48 43.41
C ILE A 78 15.86 -20.30 42.48
N ASN A 79 14.68 -19.71 42.59
CA ASN A 79 14.33 -18.48 41.87
C ASN A 79 15.06 -17.26 42.45
N GLY A 80 15.27 -16.24 41.63
CA GLY A 80 15.90 -14.97 42.03
C GLY A 80 17.39 -14.87 41.66
N HIS A 81 17.99 -15.91 41.08
CA HIS A 81 19.36 -15.80 40.57
C HIS A 81 19.42 -14.77 39.44
N MET A 82 20.46 -13.96 39.45
CA MET A 82 20.75 -12.97 38.43
C MET A 82 22.00 -13.38 37.65
N LEU A 83 21.96 -13.20 36.34
CA LEU A 83 23.09 -13.44 35.45
C LEU A 83 23.13 -12.32 34.43
N THR A 84 24.20 -11.54 34.43
CA THR A 84 24.52 -10.62 33.33
C THR A 84 25.51 -11.29 32.41
N ILE A 85 25.23 -11.32 31.11
CA ILE A 85 26.11 -11.90 30.09
C ILE A 85 26.57 -10.78 29.16
N SER A 86 27.87 -10.52 29.12
CA SER A 86 28.53 -9.58 28.20
C SER A 86 29.08 -10.32 26.99
N ASN A 87 28.62 -9.96 25.79
CA ASN A 87 29.10 -10.53 24.53
C ASN A 87 30.29 -9.73 23.97
N ASN A 88 31.51 -10.10 24.38
CA ASN A 88 32.76 -9.49 23.92
C ASN A 88 33.51 -10.38 22.91
N THR A 89 32.77 -11.19 22.15
CA THR A 89 33.35 -12.00 21.07
C THR A 89 33.85 -11.11 19.93
N THR A 90 34.87 -11.55 19.21
CA THR A 90 35.27 -10.93 17.93
C THR A 90 34.49 -11.58 16.79
N GLY A 91 34.20 -10.85 15.71
CA GLY A 91 33.46 -11.37 14.55
C GLY A 91 32.06 -10.77 14.35
N GLY A 92 31.58 -9.94 15.29
CA GLY A 92 30.37 -9.12 15.11
C GLY A 92 29.04 -9.85 15.30
N PHE A 93 29.06 -11.14 15.67
CA PHE A 93 27.85 -11.94 15.84
C PHE A 93 27.20 -11.77 17.22
N GLY A 94 25.87 -11.89 17.27
CA GLY A 94 25.12 -11.95 18.51
C GLY A 94 25.31 -13.29 19.24
N ALA A 95 24.98 -13.30 20.54
CA ALA A 95 24.96 -14.51 21.36
C ALA A 95 23.54 -14.77 21.87
N THR A 96 23.03 -15.97 21.72
CA THR A 96 21.66 -16.32 22.09
C THR A 96 21.65 -17.04 23.43
N PHE A 97 20.91 -16.50 24.39
CA PHE A 97 20.64 -17.11 25.70
C PHE A 97 19.16 -16.99 26.05
N ALA A 98 18.54 -18.08 26.51
CA ALA A 98 17.12 -18.11 26.91
C ALA A 98 16.17 -17.52 25.84
N GLY A 99 16.46 -17.81 24.56
CA GLY A 99 15.70 -17.29 23.41
C GLY A 99 15.90 -15.80 23.11
N THR A 100 16.80 -15.12 23.81
CA THR A 100 17.12 -13.70 23.59
C THR A 100 18.53 -13.54 23.01
N THR A 101 18.66 -12.71 21.98
CA THR A 101 19.95 -12.34 21.40
C THR A 101 20.56 -11.18 22.17
N ILE A 102 21.80 -11.37 22.60
CA ILE A 102 22.70 -10.38 23.18
C ILE A 102 23.60 -9.90 22.03
N PRO A 103 23.41 -8.69 21.51
CA PRO A 103 24.22 -8.18 20.41
C PRO A 103 25.71 -8.15 20.76
N ASN A 104 26.56 -8.18 19.73
CA ASN A 104 28.00 -8.03 19.92
C ASN A 104 28.33 -6.69 20.61
N ALA A 105 29.32 -6.69 21.50
CA ALA A 105 29.71 -5.56 22.33
C ALA A 105 28.61 -5.01 23.27
N GLN A 106 27.58 -5.82 23.56
CA GLN A 106 26.54 -5.50 24.52
C GLN A 106 26.48 -6.53 25.66
N ALA A 107 25.84 -6.13 26.76
CA ALA A 107 25.54 -7.02 27.88
C ALA A 107 24.05 -7.03 28.17
N LEU A 108 23.54 -8.18 28.60
CA LEU A 108 22.13 -8.32 28.99
C LEU A 108 21.99 -9.07 30.32
N ALA A 109 21.11 -8.54 31.16
CA ALA A 109 20.76 -9.14 32.44
C ALA A 109 19.58 -10.10 32.30
N PHE A 110 19.69 -11.22 33.00
CA PHE A 110 18.69 -12.27 33.09
C PHE A 110 18.40 -12.57 34.56
N VAL A 111 17.15 -12.92 34.85
CA VAL A 111 16.71 -13.40 36.15
C VAL A 111 16.14 -14.81 35.98
N TYR A 112 16.64 -15.76 36.77
CA TYR A 112 16.07 -17.10 36.83
C TYR A 112 14.84 -17.06 37.73
N THR A 113 13.66 -17.29 37.17
CA THR A 113 12.42 -17.26 37.92
C THR A 113 11.37 -18.15 37.28
N ASN A 114 10.63 -18.88 38.14
CA ASN A 114 9.66 -19.88 37.73
C ASN A 114 10.27 -20.97 36.83
N GLY A 115 11.48 -21.45 37.18
CA GLY A 115 12.15 -22.56 36.49
C GLY A 115 12.81 -22.21 35.15
N ALA A 116 12.97 -20.92 34.81
CA ALA A 116 13.60 -20.49 33.57
C ALA A 116 14.30 -19.13 33.70
N TRP A 117 15.32 -18.90 32.86
CA TRP A 117 15.95 -17.59 32.67
C TRP A 117 15.05 -16.66 31.85
N LYS A 118 14.91 -15.40 32.29
CA LYS A 118 14.08 -14.37 31.64
C LYS A 118 14.79 -13.02 31.62
N THR A 119 14.45 -12.17 30.66
CA THR A 119 14.97 -10.79 30.52
C THR A 119 13.88 -9.83 30.06
N THR A 120 14.14 -8.52 30.09
CA THR A 120 13.15 -7.43 29.92
C THR A 120 13.22 -6.69 28.60
N ILE A 121 13.99 -7.13 27.60
CA ILE A 121 14.10 -6.38 26.33
C ILE A 121 12.73 -6.30 25.62
N THR A 122 12.34 -5.06 25.33
CA THR A 122 11.09 -4.59 24.74
C THR A 122 11.29 -4.07 23.31
N ASN A 123 11.94 -4.84 22.42
CA ASN A 123 11.98 -4.49 20.99
C ASN A 123 11.07 -5.41 20.19
N LEU A 124 10.45 -4.91 19.12
CA LEU A 124 9.51 -5.72 18.34
C LEU A 124 10.22 -6.90 17.66
N TYR A 125 11.41 -6.71 17.06
CA TYR A 125 12.31 -7.77 16.58
C TYR A 125 13.74 -7.24 16.38
N ASN A 126 14.76 -8.07 16.64
CA ASN A 126 16.17 -7.88 16.19
C ASN A 126 16.65 -9.04 15.30
N SER A 127 15.77 -9.98 14.96
CA SER A 127 16.00 -11.18 14.14
C SER A 127 14.67 -11.69 13.59
N ASP A 128 14.71 -12.52 12.55
CA ASP A 128 13.52 -13.15 11.97
C ASP A 128 12.79 -14.03 13.00
N GLY A 129 11.46 -13.96 13.05
CA GLY A 129 10.64 -14.75 13.96
C GLY A 129 9.16 -14.78 13.58
N THR A 130 8.41 -15.75 14.11
CA THR A 130 6.97 -15.90 13.87
C THR A 130 6.16 -15.22 14.97
N LEU A 131 5.15 -14.43 14.61
CA LEU A 131 4.17 -13.92 15.57
C LEU A 131 3.20 -15.04 15.97
N THR A 132 3.06 -15.30 17.27
CA THR A 132 2.07 -16.23 17.82
C THR A 132 0.72 -15.56 18.15
N GLY A 133 0.60 -14.27 17.87
CA GLY A 133 -0.62 -13.46 18.09
C GLY A 133 -0.47 -12.03 17.57
N TYR A 134 -1.56 -11.25 17.62
CA TYR A 134 -1.60 -9.87 17.14
C TYR A 134 -0.66 -8.94 17.92
N ARG A 135 -0.10 -7.95 17.22
CA ARG A 135 0.65 -6.82 17.81
C ARG A 135 -0.11 -5.53 17.57
N THR A 136 -0.34 -4.76 18.63
CA THR A 136 -0.96 -3.44 18.55
C THR A 136 0.09 -2.38 18.86
N VAL A 137 0.31 -1.45 17.93
CA VAL A 137 1.16 -0.27 18.13
C VAL A 137 0.26 0.95 18.33
N ALA A 138 0.30 1.55 19.53
CA ALA A 138 -0.42 2.78 19.84
C ALA A 138 0.49 4.00 19.60
N LEU A 139 0.19 4.81 18.58
CA LEU A 139 1.08 5.90 18.14
C LEU A 139 0.91 7.23 18.90
N GLY A 140 -0.28 7.49 19.46
CA GLY A 140 -0.61 8.79 20.04
C GLY A 140 -0.45 9.92 19.01
N ALA A 141 0.35 10.94 19.34
CA ALA A 141 0.66 12.07 18.45
C ALA A 141 1.94 11.87 17.61
N ASN A 142 2.52 10.66 17.60
CA ASN A 142 3.78 10.38 16.93
C ASN A 142 3.58 9.59 15.61
N ASN A 143 4.63 9.56 14.79
CA ASN A 143 4.67 8.77 13.56
C ASN A 143 5.45 7.48 13.79
N LEU A 144 5.00 6.37 13.20
CA LEU A 144 5.83 5.18 12.98
C LEU A 144 6.53 5.33 11.62
N ILE A 145 7.86 5.45 11.64
CA ILE A 145 8.67 5.70 10.44
C ILE A 145 9.59 4.50 10.21
N PHE A 146 9.54 3.92 9.01
CA PHE A 146 10.51 2.92 8.53
C PHE A 146 11.57 3.64 7.68
N THR A 147 12.86 3.43 7.97
CA THR A 147 13.99 4.03 7.26
C THR A 147 14.95 2.95 6.74
N GLY A 148 15.79 3.32 5.75
CA GLY A 148 16.77 2.41 5.13
C GLY A 148 16.54 2.21 3.63
N THR A 149 17.37 1.38 3.00
CA THR A 149 17.29 1.05 1.56
C THR A 149 16.48 -0.20 1.25
N GLY A 150 16.07 -0.95 2.29
CA GLY A 150 15.20 -2.12 2.14
C GLY A 150 13.77 -1.73 1.78
N ARG A 151 13.07 -2.64 1.11
CA ARG A 151 11.63 -2.49 0.83
C ARG A 151 10.84 -2.95 2.05
N THR A 152 9.96 -2.10 2.58
CA THR A 152 8.95 -2.53 3.56
C THR A 152 7.93 -3.40 2.84
N GLU A 153 7.89 -4.69 3.18
CA GLU A 153 6.98 -5.65 2.57
C GLU A 153 5.82 -5.95 3.53
N PHE A 154 4.59 -5.70 3.08
CA PHE A 154 3.36 -6.09 3.78
C PHE A 154 2.75 -7.30 3.08
N ASN A 155 3.46 -8.43 3.14
CA ASN A 155 3.04 -9.69 2.51
C ASN A 155 2.08 -10.44 3.44
N ALA A 156 0.82 -10.01 3.45
CA ALA A 156 -0.24 -10.74 4.10
C ALA A 156 -1.07 -11.44 3.02
N GLU A 157 -1.19 -12.76 3.09
CA GLU A 157 -2.25 -13.49 2.38
C GLU A 157 -3.65 -12.92 2.71
N GLY A 158 -3.78 -12.11 3.79
CA GLY A 158 -4.99 -11.38 4.20
C GLY A 158 -5.02 -9.85 3.96
N GLY A 159 -4.02 -9.25 3.28
CA GLY A 159 -4.00 -7.84 2.88
C GLY A 159 -3.66 -6.80 3.98
N VAL A 160 -3.57 -5.53 3.57
CA VAL A 160 -3.37 -4.35 4.45
C VAL A 160 -4.73 -3.75 4.82
N GLY A 161 -5.07 -3.72 6.11
CA GLY A 161 -6.35 -3.17 6.60
C GLY A 161 -6.19 -1.86 7.37
N PHE A 162 -7.17 -0.96 7.24
CA PHE A 162 -7.33 0.24 8.07
C PHE A 162 -8.62 0.12 8.91
N THR A 163 -8.52 0.23 10.24
CA THR A 163 -9.70 0.15 11.12
C THR A 163 -10.55 1.42 11.00
N GLY A 164 -11.82 1.27 10.61
CA GLY A 164 -12.81 2.37 10.63
C GLY A 164 -12.96 3.17 9.35
N ASP A 165 -12.24 2.85 8.27
CA ASP A 165 -12.41 3.55 7.00
C ASP A 165 -13.54 2.95 6.18
N THR A 166 -14.73 3.56 6.24
CA THR A 166 -15.84 3.25 5.33
C THR A 166 -15.80 4.10 4.06
N ARG A 167 -14.80 4.99 3.85
CA ARG A 167 -14.91 6.01 2.78
C ARG A 167 -13.66 6.82 2.33
N ARG A 168 -12.40 6.41 2.50
CA ARG A 168 -11.22 7.05 1.84
C ARG A 168 -10.11 6.04 1.43
N GLY A 169 -9.60 6.17 0.19
CA GLY A 169 -8.55 5.31 -0.40
C GLY A 169 -7.16 5.59 0.21
N LEU A 170 -6.28 4.61 0.38
CA LEU A 170 -5.70 3.73 -0.65
C LEU A 170 -6.08 2.24 -0.48
N ALA A 171 -6.59 1.66 -1.58
CA ALA A 171 -6.64 0.23 -1.90
C ALA A 171 -7.10 -0.74 -0.81
N LYS A 172 -8.41 -0.98 -0.72
CA LYS A 172 -8.91 -2.29 -0.29
C LYS A 172 -8.69 -3.27 -1.46
N ILE A 173 -7.52 -3.91 -1.51
CA ILE A 173 -7.32 -5.09 -2.35
C ILE A 173 -7.97 -6.24 -1.57
N TYR A 174 -9.17 -6.69 -1.95
CA TYR A 174 -9.88 -7.78 -1.26
C TYR A 174 -10.21 -8.96 -2.17
N ASP A 175 -10.29 -10.09 -1.48
CA ASP A 175 -10.52 -11.49 -1.83
C ASP A 175 -11.47 -11.81 -3.01
N ILE A 176 -11.00 -12.78 -3.79
CA ILE A 176 -11.58 -13.41 -4.98
C ILE A 176 -12.91 -14.13 -4.67
N GLY A 177 -13.20 -14.44 -3.41
CA GLY A 177 -14.41 -15.17 -3.00
C GLY A 177 -15.72 -14.34 -2.99
N SER A 178 -15.68 -13.01 -3.01
CA SER A 178 -16.87 -12.15 -2.82
C SER A 178 -17.14 -11.14 -3.94
N GLY A 179 -16.33 -11.14 -5.00
CA GLY A 179 -16.63 -10.42 -6.23
C GLY A 179 -16.48 -8.89 -6.20
N ASN A 180 -15.84 -8.31 -5.17
CA ASN A 180 -15.67 -6.85 -5.04
C ASN A 180 -14.20 -6.43 -5.12
N VAL A 181 -13.51 -6.80 -6.21
CA VAL A 181 -12.15 -6.30 -6.48
C VAL A 181 -12.26 -5.00 -7.26
N PHE A 182 -11.63 -3.94 -6.78
CA PHE A 182 -11.39 -2.71 -7.53
C PHE A 182 -9.91 -2.38 -7.37
N GLY A 183 -9.24 -2.03 -8.46
CA GLY A 183 -7.80 -1.84 -8.42
C GLY A 183 -7.28 -0.80 -9.39
N MET A 184 -6.08 -0.33 -9.07
CA MET A 184 -5.22 0.46 -9.94
C MET A 184 -3.90 -0.28 -10.09
N GLU A 185 -3.54 -0.60 -11.31
CA GLU A 185 -2.29 -1.32 -11.63
C GLU A 185 -1.54 -0.57 -12.72
N GLN A 186 -0.22 -0.49 -12.58
CA GLN A 186 0.65 -0.20 -13.71
C GLN A 186 1.00 -1.54 -14.35
N VAL A 187 0.62 -1.69 -15.61
CA VAL A 187 0.98 -2.87 -16.39
C VAL A 187 2.23 -2.62 -17.21
N THR A 188 3.12 -3.60 -17.28
CA THR A 188 4.27 -3.62 -18.21
C THR A 188 4.02 -4.65 -19.32
N TRP A 189 4.90 -4.71 -20.32
CA TRP A 189 4.83 -5.68 -21.41
C TRP A 189 4.81 -7.14 -20.93
N ASP A 190 5.31 -7.42 -19.73
CA ASP A 190 5.56 -8.78 -19.25
C ASP A 190 4.29 -9.51 -18.77
N GLN A 191 3.22 -8.78 -18.45
CA GLN A 191 2.02 -9.37 -17.87
C GLN A 191 1.02 -9.91 -18.90
N GLY A 192 1.33 -9.81 -20.20
CA GLY A 192 0.35 -10.01 -21.27
C GLY A 192 0.54 -11.22 -22.18
N GLY A 193 1.74 -11.80 -22.24
CA GLY A 193 2.01 -12.93 -23.15
C GLY A 193 1.72 -12.67 -24.64
N GLY A 194 1.58 -11.41 -25.10
CA GLY A 194 1.22 -11.11 -26.49
C GLY A 194 1.43 -9.64 -26.92
N PRO A 195 1.39 -9.35 -28.24
CA PRO A 195 1.75 -8.05 -28.82
C PRO A 195 0.74 -6.91 -28.56
N SER A 196 -0.40 -7.19 -27.92
CA SER A 196 -1.47 -6.22 -27.65
C SER A 196 -1.37 -5.53 -26.27
N PHE A 197 -0.32 -5.81 -25.50
CA PHE A 197 -0.17 -5.28 -24.14
C PHE A 197 0.80 -4.09 -24.14
N THR A 198 0.25 -2.89 -24.28
CA THR A 198 0.97 -1.65 -24.01
C THR A 198 0.94 -1.35 -22.52
N PRO A 199 2.00 -0.77 -21.93
CA PRO A 199 1.93 -0.26 -20.58
C PRO A 199 0.83 0.75 -20.47
N ALA A 200 0.07 0.61 -19.40
CA ALA A 200 -1.00 1.51 -19.07
C ALA A 200 -1.19 1.52 -17.57
N LEU A 201 -1.67 2.66 -17.07
CA LEU A 201 -2.42 2.66 -15.83
C LEU A 201 -3.77 2.02 -16.12
N ARG A 202 -4.09 0.92 -15.44
CA ARG A 202 -5.40 0.27 -15.51
C ARG A 202 -6.20 0.61 -14.28
N LEU A 203 -7.45 1.00 -14.51
CA LEU A 203 -8.52 1.01 -13.51
C LEU A 203 -9.41 -0.18 -13.83
N PHE A 204 -9.56 -1.12 -12.91
CA PHE A 204 -10.27 -2.36 -13.18
C PHE A 204 -11.22 -2.74 -12.04
N THR A 205 -12.21 -3.56 -12.38
CA THR A 205 -13.11 -4.22 -11.45
C THR A 205 -12.86 -5.73 -11.47
N SER A 206 -13.45 -6.46 -10.53
CA SER A 206 -13.48 -7.92 -10.55
C SER A 206 -14.18 -8.44 -11.80
N ASN A 207 -13.96 -9.73 -12.11
CA ASN A 207 -14.73 -10.48 -13.10
C ASN A 207 -16.09 -10.96 -12.56
N PHE A 208 -16.57 -10.41 -11.44
CA PHE A 208 -17.84 -10.80 -10.85
C PHE A 208 -19.02 -10.27 -11.66
N SER A 209 -20.09 -11.06 -11.74
CA SER A 209 -21.31 -10.69 -12.45
C SER A 209 -21.92 -9.41 -11.85
N GLY A 210 -21.88 -8.32 -12.62
CA GLY A 210 -22.43 -7.03 -12.22
C GLY A 210 -21.41 -6.04 -11.64
N ALA A 211 -20.12 -6.36 -11.63
CA ALA A 211 -19.08 -5.38 -11.32
C ALA A 211 -18.91 -4.37 -12.49
N TYR A 212 -18.85 -3.07 -12.18
CA TYR A 212 -18.72 -2.01 -13.19
C TYR A 212 -17.87 -0.86 -12.66
N LEU A 213 -17.21 -0.12 -13.56
CA LEU A 213 -16.52 1.13 -13.21
C LEU A 213 -17.51 2.28 -13.36
N ALA A 214 -17.69 3.08 -12.31
CA ALA A 214 -18.65 4.19 -12.30
C ALA A 214 -18.01 5.53 -11.94
N PHE A 215 -18.57 6.57 -12.54
CA PHE A 215 -18.27 7.98 -12.30
C PHE A 215 -19.52 8.65 -11.75
N GLY A 216 -19.38 9.49 -10.74
CA GLY A 216 -20.52 9.93 -9.95
C GLY A 216 -20.10 10.64 -8.68
N LYS A 217 -21.07 10.89 -7.82
CA LYS A 217 -20.86 11.50 -6.50
C LYS A 217 -21.74 10.86 -5.46
N TYR A 218 -21.27 10.83 -4.22
CA TYR A 218 -22.15 10.57 -3.09
C TYR A 218 -23.09 11.75 -2.87
N THR A 219 -24.39 11.48 -2.78
CA THR A 219 -25.42 12.46 -2.40
C THR A 219 -25.76 12.37 -0.92
N SER A 220 -25.35 11.28 -0.26
CA SER A 220 -25.40 11.10 1.19
C SER A 220 -24.27 10.17 1.64
N ALA A 221 -24.22 9.84 2.93
CA ALA A 221 -23.30 8.83 3.44
C ALA A 221 -23.42 7.48 2.69
N THR A 222 -24.63 7.07 2.29
CA THR A 222 -24.87 5.72 1.73
C THR A 222 -25.34 5.73 0.28
N ASN A 223 -25.65 6.89 -0.29
CA ASN A 223 -26.22 6.97 -1.62
C ASN A 223 -25.20 7.55 -2.62
N TYR A 224 -24.91 6.81 -3.68
CA TYR A 224 -24.05 7.23 -4.79
C TYR A 224 -24.92 7.50 -6.02
N PHE A 225 -24.87 8.74 -6.50
CA PHE A 225 -25.50 9.14 -7.74
C PHE A 225 -24.50 9.03 -8.89
N GLU A 226 -24.81 8.17 -9.85
CA GLU A 226 -23.95 7.88 -10.97
C GLU A 226 -24.25 8.78 -12.17
N PHE A 227 -23.18 9.32 -12.77
CA PHE A 227 -23.23 10.09 -14.01
C PHE A 227 -22.94 9.23 -15.24
N ALA A 228 -22.00 8.28 -15.11
CA ALA A 228 -21.59 7.40 -16.21
C ALA A 228 -20.98 6.10 -15.68
N ARG A 229 -20.97 5.06 -16.51
CA ARG A 229 -20.33 3.76 -16.20
C ARG A 229 -19.73 3.07 -17.41
N PHE A 230 -18.73 2.23 -17.17
CA PHE A 230 -18.38 1.11 -18.05
C PHE A 230 -19.02 -0.16 -17.51
N THR A 231 -19.87 -0.82 -18.31
CA THR A 231 -20.52 -2.08 -17.95
C THR A 231 -19.51 -3.24 -17.93
N PRO A 232 -19.87 -4.40 -17.34
CA PRO A 232 -19.04 -5.61 -17.46
C PRO A 232 -18.78 -6.05 -18.90
N THR A 233 -19.62 -5.64 -19.86
CA THR A 233 -19.48 -5.93 -21.29
C THR A 233 -18.62 -4.93 -22.05
N GLY A 234 -18.15 -3.87 -21.38
CA GLY A 234 -17.30 -2.83 -21.96
C GLY A 234 -18.03 -1.63 -22.56
N ASP A 235 -19.35 -1.53 -22.41
CA ASP A 235 -20.14 -0.42 -22.93
C ASP A 235 -20.03 0.81 -22.01
N PHE A 236 -19.84 1.99 -22.59
CA PHE A 236 -19.81 3.26 -21.88
C PHE A 236 -21.17 3.96 -21.95
N GLY A 237 -21.86 4.02 -20.82
CA GLY A 237 -23.14 4.72 -20.66
C GLY A 237 -22.99 6.04 -19.95
N ILE A 238 -23.60 7.12 -20.48
CA ILE A 238 -23.74 8.43 -19.81
C ILE A 238 -25.21 8.69 -19.51
N GLY A 239 -25.55 8.84 -18.23
CA GLY A 239 -26.92 8.96 -17.75
C GLY A 239 -27.75 7.67 -17.93
N ASN A 240 -27.10 6.54 -18.24
CA ASN A 240 -27.74 5.25 -18.47
C ASN A 240 -26.96 4.12 -17.80
N ALA A 241 -27.64 3.38 -16.92
CA ALA A 241 -27.09 2.21 -16.22
C ALA A 241 -27.06 0.93 -17.09
N PHE A 242 -27.81 0.93 -18.19
CA PHE A 242 -28.00 -0.20 -19.11
C PHE A 242 -27.80 0.26 -20.56
N PRO A 243 -26.59 0.72 -20.93
CA PRO A 243 -26.29 1.05 -22.32
C PRO A 243 -26.49 -0.18 -23.22
N THR A 244 -27.06 0.06 -24.40
CA THR A 244 -27.32 -0.96 -25.44
C THR A 244 -26.40 -0.79 -26.66
N SER A 245 -25.37 0.03 -26.51
CA SER A 245 -24.36 0.33 -27.53
C SER A 245 -23.05 0.67 -26.82
N THR A 246 -21.92 0.47 -27.50
CA THR A 246 -20.58 0.71 -26.96
C THR A 246 -20.40 2.11 -26.40
N PHE A 247 -21.06 3.11 -26.98
CA PHE A 247 -21.25 4.43 -26.41
C PHE A 247 -22.73 4.82 -26.46
N HIS A 248 -23.35 5.01 -25.29
CA HIS A 248 -24.76 5.37 -25.19
C HIS A 248 -24.90 6.62 -24.31
N VAL A 249 -25.49 7.68 -24.87
CA VAL A 249 -25.83 8.91 -24.16
C VAL A 249 -27.35 9.08 -24.17
N THR A 250 -28.00 9.12 -23.01
CA THR A 250 -29.47 9.30 -22.95
C THR A 250 -29.91 10.73 -23.28
N GLY A 251 -29.04 11.71 -23.02
CA GLY A 251 -29.28 13.12 -23.33
C GLY A 251 -28.71 13.58 -24.67
N SER A 252 -28.85 14.88 -24.96
CA SER A 252 -28.31 15.50 -26.17
C SER A 252 -26.77 15.52 -26.16
N ILE A 253 -26.17 15.33 -27.34
CA ILE A 253 -24.73 15.51 -27.59
C ILE A 253 -24.53 16.86 -28.26
N SER A 254 -23.72 17.73 -27.64
CA SER A 254 -23.30 18.99 -28.26
C SER A 254 -22.17 18.72 -29.27
N ASN A 255 -22.37 19.13 -30.51
CA ASN A 255 -21.39 18.99 -31.59
C ASN A 255 -20.92 20.38 -32.05
N SER A 256 -19.72 20.47 -32.62
CA SER A 256 -19.23 21.73 -33.17
C SER A 256 -20.07 22.20 -34.36
N ILE A 257 -20.32 23.51 -34.40
CA ILE A 257 -21.05 24.18 -35.47
C ILE A 257 -20.28 25.42 -35.89
N THR A 258 -19.93 25.50 -37.16
CA THR A 258 -19.15 26.60 -37.72
C THR A 258 -19.96 27.27 -38.83
N ILE A 259 -20.20 28.58 -38.70
CA ILE A 259 -20.75 29.42 -39.78
C ILE A 259 -19.56 30.05 -40.48
N ILE A 260 -19.38 29.74 -41.77
CA ILE A 260 -18.18 30.19 -42.49
C ILE A 260 -18.33 31.63 -43.01
N SER A 261 -17.21 32.33 -43.09
CA SER A 261 -17.10 33.68 -43.66
C SER A 261 -16.14 33.76 -44.85
N SER A 262 -15.55 32.62 -45.24
CA SER A 262 -14.65 32.42 -46.37
C SER A 262 -14.59 30.93 -46.72
N ASP A 263 -13.83 30.55 -47.74
CA ASP A 263 -13.57 29.16 -48.08
C ASP A 263 -12.97 28.40 -46.88
N LEU A 264 -13.40 27.16 -46.68
CA LEU A 264 -13.01 26.34 -45.52
C LEU A 264 -12.62 24.93 -45.96
N THR A 265 -11.49 24.43 -45.45
CA THR A 265 -11.16 23.00 -45.49
C THR A 265 -11.52 22.38 -44.14
N LEU A 266 -12.32 21.30 -44.15
CA LEU A 266 -12.75 20.66 -42.91
C LEU A 266 -11.62 19.84 -42.27
N ASP A 267 -11.63 19.79 -40.95
CA ASP A 267 -10.69 19.02 -40.12
C ASP A 267 -11.40 18.35 -38.93
N ALA A 268 -10.63 17.77 -38.01
CA ALA A 268 -11.18 17.05 -36.86
C ALA A 268 -11.98 17.91 -35.86
N SER A 269 -11.89 19.24 -35.94
CA SER A 269 -12.64 20.15 -35.08
C SER A 269 -14.06 20.43 -35.58
N HIS A 270 -14.37 20.07 -36.84
CA HIS A 270 -15.65 20.35 -37.48
C HIS A 270 -16.62 19.16 -37.39
N LYS A 271 -17.90 19.43 -37.17
CA LYS A 271 -18.98 18.44 -37.33
C LYS A 271 -20.09 19.00 -38.19
N THR A 272 -20.59 20.19 -37.89
CA THR A 272 -21.56 20.90 -38.72
C THR A 272 -20.95 22.19 -39.28
N VAL A 273 -21.06 22.39 -40.59
CA VAL A 273 -20.62 23.62 -41.26
C VAL A 273 -21.77 24.23 -42.04
N ILE A 274 -22.00 25.53 -41.82
CA ILE A 274 -23.06 26.30 -42.46
C ILE A 274 -22.43 27.30 -43.42
N ILE A 275 -22.78 27.18 -44.70
CA ILE A 275 -22.57 28.22 -45.70
C ILE A 275 -23.72 29.23 -45.54
N PRO A 276 -23.46 30.45 -45.02
CA PRO A 276 -24.52 31.40 -44.72
C PRO A 276 -25.09 32.03 -46.00
N THR A 277 -26.26 32.65 -45.90
CA THR A 277 -26.98 33.26 -47.04
C THR A 277 -26.15 34.32 -47.80
N TRP A 278 -25.26 35.04 -47.11
CA TRP A 278 -24.34 36.02 -47.70
C TRP A 278 -23.08 35.41 -48.33
N GLY A 279 -22.82 34.12 -48.11
CA GLY A 279 -21.66 33.38 -48.61
C GLY A 279 -21.85 32.88 -50.03
N SER A 280 -22.08 33.79 -51.00
CA SER A 280 -22.49 33.42 -52.36
C SER A 280 -21.46 32.60 -53.13
N ALA A 281 -20.16 32.67 -52.77
CA ALA A 281 -19.06 32.00 -53.46
C ALA A 281 -18.23 31.03 -52.59
N PHE A 282 -18.57 30.83 -51.31
CA PHE A 282 -17.72 30.03 -50.43
C PHE A 282 -17.73 28.54 -50.80
N THR A 283 -16.54 27.95 -50.78
CA THR A 283 -16.30 26.52 -51.02
C THR A 283 -15.98 25.82 -49.71
N VAL A 284 -16.56 24.63 -49.50
CA VAL A 284 -16.21 23.74 -48.38
C VAL A 284 -15.46 22.54 -48.91
N THR A 285 -14.16 22.47 -48.64
CA THR A 285 -13.31 21.36 -49.06
C THR A 285 -13.34 20.25 -48.01
N LEU A 286 -13.71 19.04 -48.43
CA LEU A 286 -13.53 17.84 -47.60
C LEU A 286 -12.04 17.49 -47.56
N PRO A 287 -11.47 17.12 -46.40
CA PRO A 287 -10.12 16.59 -46.37
C PRO A 287 -10.07 15.27 -47.16
N ALA A 288 -8.88 14.87 -47.61
CA ALA A 288 -8.69 13.53 -48.16
C ALA A 288 -9.26 12.49 -47.20
N ALA A 289 -10.02 11.51 -47.71
CA ALA A 289 -10.70 10.51 -46.88
C ALA A 289 -9.72 9.54 -46.20
N ASP A 290 -8.48 9.46 -46.70
CA ASP A 290 -7.42 8.61 -46.18
C ASP A 290 -7.28 8.75 -44.65
N THR A 291 -7.19 7.64 -43.93
CA THR A 291 -7.01 7.59 -42.46
C THR A 291 -8.13 8.22 -41.59
N ARG A 292 -9.24 8.70 -42.16
CA ARG A 292 -10.35 9.36 -41.43
C ARG A 292 -11.60 8.48 -41.29
N TYR A 293 -11.39 7.17 -41.18
CA TYR A 293 -12.44 6.16 -41.06
C TYR A 293 -13.52 6.56 -40.05
N GLY A 294 -14.78 6.52 -40.48
CA GLY A 294 -15.96 6.76 -39.65
C GLY A 294 -16.23 8.23 -39.32
N ARG A 295 -15.39 9.18 -39.74
CA ARG A 295 -15.65 10.61 -39.53
C ARG A 295 -16.87 11.06 -40.31
N ILE A 296 -17.74 11.87 -39.66
CA ILE A 296 -18.98 12.36 -40.25
C ILE A 296 -19.00 13.88 -40.23
N TYR A 297 -19.33 14.51 -41.35
CA TYR A 297 -19.61 15.95 -41.43
C TYR A 297 -21.02 16.20 -41.95
N THR A 298 -21.65 17.25 -41.43
CA THR A 298 -22.90 17.81 -41.93
C THR A 298 -22.59 19.16 -42.57
N ILE A 299 -22.83 19.31 -43.86
CA ILE A 299 -22.65 20.57 -44.58
C ILE A 299 -24.03 21.11 -44.93
N VAL A 300 -24.31 22.35 -44.55
CA VAL A 300 -25.58 23.02 -44.77
C VAL A 300 -25.36 24.19 -45.72
N ASN A 301 -26.06 24.19 -46.85
CA ASN A 301 -26.10 25.29 -47.79
C ASN A 301 -27.38 26.11 -47.58
N ASN A 302 -27.28 27.22 -46.85
CA ASN A 302 -28.39 28.16 -46.65
C ASN A 302 -28.53 29.19 -47.79
N THR A 303 -27.71 29.09 -48.85
CA THR A 303 -27.77 30.05 -49.96
C THR A 303 -28.85 29.67 -50.98
N GLY A 304 -29.27 30.65 -51.79
CA GLY A 304 -30.24 30.46 -52.87
C GLY A 304 -29.68 29.82 -54.14
N GLY A 305 -28.46 29.29 -54.11
CA GLY A 305 -27.83 28.62 -55.24
C GLY A 305 -27.06 27.39 -54.78
N ALA A 306 -26.77 26.46 -55.71
CA ALA A 306 -25.89 25.34 -55.41
C ALA A 306 -24.50 25.83 -54.98
N LYS A 307 -23.80 25.04 -54.17
CA LYS A 307 -22.44 25.34 -53.69
C LYS A 307 -21.49 24.22 -54.02
N THR A 308 -20.27 24.58 -54.40
CA THR A 308 -19.20 23.63 -54.60
C THR A 308 -18.68 23.16 -53.24
N ILE A 309 -18.54 21.86 -53.09
CA ILE A 309 -17.91 21.23 -51.93
C ILE A 309 -16.92 20.15 -52.39
N GLY A 310 -16.15 19.60 -51.45
CA GLY A 310 -15.30 18.44 -51.72
C GLY A 310 -16.08 17.28 -52.32
N SER A 311 -15.42 16.45 -53.14
CA SER A 311 -16.05 15.32 -53.80
C SER A 311 -16.56 14.28 -52.79
N TYR A 312 -17.77 13.80 -53.00
CA TYR A 312 -18.37 12.68 -52.27
C TYR A 312 -19.18 11.81 -53.25
N ILE A 313 -19.46 10.58 -52.85
CA ILE A 313 -20.32 9.64 -53.56
C ILE A 313 -21.74 9.82 -53.01
N ASP A 314 -22.68 10.18 -53.88
CA ASP A 314 -24.09 10.37 -53.50
C ASP A 314 -24.82 9.04 -53.28
N LEU A 315 -26.10 9.12 -52.90
CA LEU A 315 -26.95 7.93 -52.68
C LEU A 315 -27.18 7.09 -53.95
N ALA A 316 -26.90 7.62 -55.14
CA ALA A 316 -26.97 6.91 -56.41
C ALA A 316 -25.62 6.28 -56.82
N GLY A 317 -24.58 6.43 -55.99
CA GLY A 317 -23.24 5.92 -56.27
C GLY A 317 -22.42 6.79 -57.23
N THR A 318 -22.84 8.03 -57.47
CA THR A 318 -22.17 8.96 -58.40
C THR A 318 -21.27 9.92 -57.63
N THR A 319 -20.09 10.22 -58.18
CA THR A 319 -19.23 11.28 -57.62
C THR A 319 -19.83 12.66 -57.89
N VAL A 320 -20.10 13.39 -56.82
CA VAL A 320 -20.69 14.73 -56.81
C VAL A 320 -19.76 15.70 -56.08
N THR A 321 -19.67 16.95 -56.56
CA THR A 321 -18.86 18.03 -55.96
C THR A 321 -19.70 19.24 -55.59
N THR A 322 -21.02 19.06 -55.51
CA THR A 322 -21.95 20.15 -55.20
C THR A 322 -22.99 19.72 -54.17
N ILE A 323 -23.53 20.72 -53.50
CA ILE A 323 -24.70 20.63 -52.63
C ILE A 323 -25.77 21.58 -53.19
N GLY A 324 -27.02 21.11 -53.26
CA GLY A 324 -28.15 21.87 -53.77
C GLY A 324 -28.45 23.14 -52.97
N THR A 325 -29.22 24.06 -53.56
CA THR A 325 -29.72 25.26 -52.86
C THR A 325 -30.60 24.88 -51.66
N ALA A 326 -30.53 25.64 -50.57
CA ALA A 326 -31.35 25.45 -49.36
C ALA A 326 -31.41 23.99 -48.89
N SER A 327 -30.27 23.32 -48.85
CA SER A 327 -30.17 21.89 -48.55
C SER A 327 -29.02 21.58 -47.60
N SER A 328 -28.95 20.34 -47.15
CA SER A 328 -27.85 19.81 -46.34
C SER A 328 -27.44 18.44 -46.86
N VAL A 329 -26.17 18.10 -46.69
CA VAL A 329 -25.66 16.74 -46.91
C VAL A 329 -24.94 16.29 -45.65
N GLU A 330 -25.16 15.04 -45.25
CA GLU A 330 -24.31 14.38 -44.26
C GLU A 330 -23.45 13.35 -44.96
N VAL A 331 -22.12 13.49 -44.82
CA VAL A 331 -21.14 12.59 -45.44
C VAL A 331 -20.34 11.87 -44.38
N GLN A 332 -20.06 10.59 -44.61
CA GLN A 332 -19.19 9.76 -43.77
C GLN A 332 -18.05 9.18 -44.59
N SER A 333 -16.84 9.16 -44.03
CA SER A 333 -15.70 8.52 -44.67
C SER A 333 -15.60 7.05 -44.32
N ASP A 334 -15.30 6.21 -45.30
CA ASP A 334 -14.93 4.80 -45.13
C ASP A 334 -13.40 4.58 -45.07
N GLY A 335 -12.62 5.66 -45.04
CA GLY A 335 -11.16 5.65 -45.08
C GLY A 335 -10.55 5.71 -46.48
N THR A 336 -11.37 5.68 -47.55
CA THR A 336 -10.95 5.82 -48.96
C THR A 336 -11.69 6.94 -49.66
N ASP A 337 -13.01 7.00 -49.49
CA ASP A 337 -13.91 7.96 -50.10
C ASP A 337 -14.83 8.60 -49.04
N TRP A 338 -15.60 9.60 -49.46
CA TRP A 338 -16.70 10.20 -48.68
C TRP A 338 -18.03 9.76 -49.27
N TYR A 339 -18.93 9.21 -48.47
CA TYR A 339 -20.26 8.77 -48.88
C TYR A 339 -21.33 9.63 -48.25
N GLN A 340 -22.32 10.05 -49.03
CA GLN A 340 -23.55 10.59 -48.48
C GLN A 340 -24.29 9.50 -47.69
N ILE A 341 -24.70 9.82 -46.46
CA ILE A 341 -25.47 8.93 -45.58
C ILE A 341 -26.86 9.48 -45.25
N ARG A 342 -27.11 10.77 -45.56
CA ARG A 342 -28.40 11.43 -45.39
C ARG A 342 -28.56 12.60 -46.35
#